data_AF-A0A7G6ZDA9-F1
#
_entry.id   AF-A0A7G6ZDA9-F1
#
_cell.length_a   1.000
_cell.length_b   1.000
_cell.length_c   1.000
_cell.angle_alpha   90.00
_cell.angle_beta   90.00
_cell.angle_gamma   90.00
#
_symmetry.space_group_name_H-M   'P 1'
#
loop_
_entity.id
_entity.type
_entity.pdbx_description
1 polymer ?
#
loop_
_entity_poly.entity_id
_entity_poly.type
_entity_poly.pdbx_seq_one_letter_code
_entity_poly.pdbx_strand_id
1 'polypeptide(L)'
;MNAAVLASESPEIRSVTAGGTGNGAPQNPYAFHAGIKDPGSGLVKFGLRWYNPVTGTWTQQDTLDSPVDPANANRYAYAGDDPINGTAPGLVDS
;
A
#
# COMPACT_ATOMS: atom_id res chain seq x y z
N MET A 1 -7.11 -31.12 -43.75
CA MET A 1 -6.37 -29.92 -43.32
C MET A 1 -7.38 -29.05 -42.61
N ASN A 2 -7.41 -29.09 -41.28
CA ASN A 2 -8.43 -28.39 -40.51
C ASN A 2 -7.94 -26.95 -40.27
N ALA A 3 -8.75 -25.99 -40.71
CA ALA A 3 -8.45 -24.57 -40.60
C ALA A 3 -8.40 -24.14 -39.12
N ALA A 4 -7.34 -23.42 -38.76
CA ALA A 4 -7.20 -22.79 -37.45
C ALA A 4 -8.29 -21.72 -37.29
N VAL A 5 -9.15 -21.88 -36.29
CA VAL A 5 -10.01 -20.81 -35.80
C VAL A 5 -9.10 -19.84 -35.05
N LEU A 6 -8.77 -18.72 -35.71
CA LEU A 6 -8.12 -17.57 -35.09
C LEU A 6 -9.11 -16.96 -34.09
N ALA A 7 -8.86 -17.17 -32.80
CA ALA A 7 -9.49 -16.40 -31.74
C ALA A 7 -8.99 -14.96 -31.85
N SER A 8 -9.84 -14.06 -32.34
CA SER A 8 -9.60 -12.63 -32.29
C SER A 8 -9.80 -12.15 -30.85
N GLU A 9 -8.75 -12.14 -30.04
CA GLU A 9 -8.76 -11.34 -28.81
C GLU A 9 -8.61 -9.87 -29.23
N SER A 10 -9.76 -9.21 -29.43
CA SER A 10 -9.78 -7.75 -29.50
C SER A 10 -9.30 -7.23 -28.14
N PRO A 11 -8.30 -6.34 -28.07
CA PRO A 11 -7.87 -5.79 -26.79
C PRO A 11 -9.00 -4.93 -26.24
N GLU A 12 -9.81 -5.51 -25.35
CA GLU A 12 -10.82 -4.74 -24.64
C GLU A 12 -10.08 -3.75 -23.74
N ILE A 13 -10.21 -2.46 -24.05
CA ILE A 13 -9.79 -1.41 -23.14
C ILE A 13 -10.65 -1.56 -21.89
N ARG A 14 -10.05 -2.10 -20.82
CA ARG A 14 -10.71 -2.24 -19.52
C ARG A 14 -10.87 -0.85 -18.90
N SER A 15 -12.01 -0.22 -19.13
CA SER A 15 -12.37 1.05 -18.52
C SER A 15 -12.71 0.86 -17.04
N VAL A 16 -11.88 1.39 -16.15
CA VAL A 16 -12.24 1.47 -14.72
C VAL A 16 -13.18 2.65 -14.54
N THR A 17 -14.44 2.38 -14.19
CA THR A 17 -15.44 3.40 -13.86
C THR A 17 -15.53 3.54 -12.35
N ALA A 18 -15.44 4.77 -11.82
CA ALA A 18 -15.64 5.04 -10.40
C ALA A 18 -17.05 4.57 -9.96
N GLY A 19 -17.13 3.83 -8.86
CA GLY A 19 -18.39 3.27 -8.36
C GLY A 19 -18.89 2.01 -9.08
N GLY A 20 -18.15 1.46 -10.04
CA GLY A 20 -18.47 0.17 -10.64
C GLY A 20 -18.33 -0.98 -9.64
N THR A 21 -19.17 -2.01 -9.75
CA THR A 21 -19.13 -3.22 -8.89
C THR A 21 -18.05 -4.22 -9.32
N GLY A 22 -17.08 -3.79 -10.12
CA GLY A 22 -16.00 -4.64 -10.62
C GLY A 22 -15.00 -4.99 -9.53
N ASN A 23 -14.26 -6.08 -9.72
CA ASN A 23 -13.29 -6.59 -8.75
C ASN A 23 -11.98 -5.77 -8.68
N GLY A 24 -11.88 -4.65 -9.39
CA GLY A 24 -10.65 -3.83 -9.43
C GLY A 24 -10.22 -3.29 -8.06
N ALA A 25 -11.17 -2.87 -7.22
CA ALA A 25 -10.86 -2.38 -5.87
C ALA A 25 -10.36 -3.48 -4.92
N PRO A 26 -11.02 -4.66 -4.78
CA PRO A 26 -10.50 -5.74 -3.94
C PRO A 26 -9.24 -6.42 -4.49
N GLN A 27 -8.95 -6.32 -5.79
CA GLN A 27 -7.76 -6.92 -6.41
C GLN A 27 -6.53 -6.01 -6.43
N ASN A 28 -6.70 -4.70 -6.23
CA ASN A 28 -5.57 -3.77 -6.19
C ASN A 28 -4.73 -3.99 -4.92
N PRO A 29 -3.47 -4.45 -5.04
CA PRO A 29 -2.62 -4.66 -3.87
C PRO A 29 -2.08 -3.34 -3.30
N TYR A 30 -2.07 -2.26 -4.08
CA TYR A 30 -1.51 -0.98 -3.67
C TYR A 30 -2.54 -0.16 -2.87
N ALA A 31 -2.09 0.35 -1.73
CA ALA A 31 -2.86 1.16 -0.79
C ALA A 31 -2.16 2.50 -0.51
N PHE A 32 -2.40 3.07 0.68
CA PHE A 32 -1.82 4.34 1.12
C PHE A 32 -0.31 4.42 0.86
N HIS A 33 0.17 5.54 0.32
CA HIS A 33 1.57 5.76 -0.10
C HIS A 33 2.21 4.55 -0.82
N ALA A 34 1.44 3.89 -1.70
CA ALA A 34 1.86 2.71 -2.48
C ALA A 34 2.24 1.46 -1.66
N GLY A 35 1.91 1.41 -0.37
CA GLY A 35 2.13 0.22 0.45
C GLY A 35 1.28 -0.97 0.00
N ILE A 36 1.73 -2.19 0.27
CA ILE A 36 1.05 -3.42 -0.16
C ILE A 36 0.05 -3.86 0.90
N LYS A 37 -1.24 -3.85 0.59
CA LYS A 37 -2.30 -4.31 1.51
C LYS A 37 -2.31 -5.83 1.58
N ASP A 38 -2.23 -6.37 2.81
CA ASP A 38 -2.56 -7.76 3.06
C ASP A 38 -4.07 -7.90 3.35
N PRO A 39 -4.85 -8.56 2.47
CA PRO A 39 -6.30 -8.69 2.67
C PRO A 39 -6.67 -9.60 3.85
N GLY A 40 -5.77 -10.48 4.30
CA GLY A 40 -6.02 -11.37 5.44
C GLY A 40 -6.01 -10.64 6.79
N SER A 41 -5.04 -9.76 6.99
CA SER A 41 -4.88 -9.00 8.24
C SER A 41 -5.44 -7.57 8.19
N GLY A 42 -5.62 -7.00 6.99
CA GLY A 42 -5.98 -5.58 6.81
C GLY A 42 -4.82 -4.60 7.02
N LEU A 43 -3.60 -5.10 7.27
CA LEU A 43 -2.40 -4.29 7.42
C LEU A 43 -1.82 -3.89 6.06
N VAL A 44 -1.01 -2.83 6.05
CA VAL A 44 -0.25 -2.38 4.88
C VAL A 44 1.23 -2.62 5.12
N LYS A 45 1.89 -3.34 4.21
CA LYS A 45 3.33 -3.61 4.25
C LYS A 45 4.09 -2.46 3.63
N PHE A 46 5.08 -1.97 4.38
CA PHE A 46 6.04 -0.97 3.95
C PHE A 46 7.45 -1.45 4.31
N GLY A 47 8.24 -1.86 3.32
CA GLY A 47 9.59 -2.40 3.53
C GLY A 47 9.62 -3.43 4.67
N LEU A 48 10.32 -3.10 5.75
CA LEU A 48 10.47 -3.98 6.93
C LEU A 48 9.26 -3.97 7.88
N ARG A 49 8.41 -2.94 7.85
CA ARG A 49 7.36 -2.72 8.86
C ARG A 49 5.93 -2.91 8.35
N TRP A 50 5.03 -3.22 9.28
CA TRP A 50 3.59 -3.28 9.02
C TRP A 50 2.89 -2.06 9.61
N TYR A 51 2.02 -1.44 8.83
CA TYR A 51 1.23 -0.28 9.18
C TYR A 51 -0.24 -0.68 9.40
N ASN A 52 -0.84 -0.18 10.47
CA ASN A 52 -2.26 -0.33 10.75
C ASN A 52 -3.02 0.91 10.23
N PRO A 53 -3.76 0.79 9.11
CA PRO A 53 -4.49 1.92 8.55
C PRO A 53 -5.70 2.36 9.39
N VAL A 54 -6.16 1.53 10.35
CA VAL A 54 -7.27 1.88 11.24
C VAL A 54 -6.81 2.85 12.32
N THR A 55 -5.61 2.65 12.86
CA THR A 55 -5.06 3.48 13.96
C THR A 55 -4.07 4.53 13.48
N GLY A 56 -3.57 4.42 12.25
CA GLY A 56 -2.58 5.35 11.71
C GLY A 56 -1.15 5.11 12.21
N THR A 57 -0.85 3.92 12.74
CA THR A 57 0.42 3.64 13.44
C THR A 57 1.17 2.44 12.86
N TRP A 58 2.48 2.40 13.07
CA TRP A 58 3.27 1.17 12.90
C TRP A 58 2.88 0.14 13.95
N THR A 59 2.87 -1.15 13.58
CA THR A 59 2.70 -2.24 14.55
C THR A 59 4.01 -2.63 15.23
N GLN A 60 5.13 -2.12 14.72
CA GLN A 60 6.48 -2.40 15.15
C GLN A 60 7.20 -1.10 15.44
N GLN A 61 8.05 -1.12 16.47
CA GLN A 61 8.84 0.03 16.88
C GLN A 61 9.88 0.38 15.81
N ASP A 62 10.01 1.66 15.45
CA ASP A 62 11.06 2.13 14.53
C ASP A 62 12.46 1.86 15.11
N THR A 63 13.38 1.32 14.32
CA THR A 63 14.77 1.07 14.73
C THR A 63 15.60 2.34 14.84
N LEU A 64 15.14 3.47 14.28
CA LEU A 64 15.79 4.76 14.43
C LEU A 64 15.65 5.23 15.89
N ASP A 65 16.76 5.24 16.62
CA ASP A 65 16.82 5.69 18.02
C ASP A 65 17.31 7.14 18.06
N SER A 66 16.38 8.10 18.04
CA SER A 66 16.66 9.53 18.18
C SER A 66 15.74 10.15 19.24
N PRO A 67 15.94 9.83 20.53
CA PRO A 67 15.01 10.21 21.61
C PRO A 67 14.96 11.73 21.88
N VAL A 68 15.92 12.49 21.37
CA VAL A 68 15.99 13.96 21.48
C VAL A 68 15.32 14.68 20.30
N ASP A 69 14.94 13.95 19.25
CA ASP A 69 14.16 14.52 18.14
C ASP A 69 12.66 14.32 18.42
N PRO A 70 11.90 15.39 18.69
CA PRO A 70 10.47 15.29 18.96
C PRO A 70 9.68 14.67 17.79
N ALA A 71 10.17 14.76 16.54
CA ALA A 71 9.55 14.11 15.38
C ALA A 71 9.73 12.57 15.37
N ASN A 72 10.66 12.04 16.15
CA ASN A 72 10.97 10.61 16.27
C ASN A 72 10.73 10.05 17.69
N ALA A 73 10.22 10.87 18.61
CA ALA A 73 9.97 10.46 20.00
C ALA A 73 8.90 9.35 20.11
N ASN A 74 7.87 9.38 19.25
CA ASN A 74 6.93 8.28 19.11
C ASN A 74 7.41 7.29 18.05
N ARG A 75 8.02 6.20 18.50
CA ARG A 75 8.57 5.15 17.62
C ARG A 75 7.51 4.32 16.88
N TYR A 76 6.23 4.62 17.05
CA TYR A 76 5.10 4.01 16.33
C TYR A 76 4.38 4.99 15.39
N ALA A 77 4.73 6.28 15.41
CA ALA A 77 4.11 7.29 14.55
C ALA A 77 4.50 7.08 13.08
N TYR A 78 3.52 7.24 12.19
CA TYR A 78 3.80 7.37 10.77
C TYR A 78 4.10 8.84 10.44
N ALA A 79 5.22 9.09 9.74
CA ALA A 79 5.62 10.42 9.28
C ALA A 79 5.61 11.51 10.38
N GLY A 80 5.98 11.17 11.62
CA GLY A 80 5.98 12.14 12.73
C GLY A 80 4.60 12.72 13.03
N ASP A 81 3.54 11.93 12.80
CA ASP A 81 2.12 12.33 12.88
C ASP A 81 1.69 13.40 11.86
N ASP A 82 2.50 13.65 10.81
CA ASP A 82 2.14 14.47 9.64
C ASP A 82 2.12 13.63 8.34
N PRO A 83 1.09 12.76 8.15
CA PRO A 83 1.00 11.86 7.00
C PRO A 83 0.67 12.54 5.67
N ILE A 84 0.33 13.84 5.69
CA ILE A 84 -0.01 14.62 4.49
C ILE A 84 1.25 15.22 3.88
N ASN A 85 2.12 15.80 4.72
CA ASN A 85 3.32 16.49 4.27
C ASN A 85 4.59 15.64 4.42
N GLY A 86 4.51 14.50 5.12
CA GLY A 86 5.65 13.66 5.44
C GLY A 86 5.52 12.22 4.93
N THR A 87 6.68 11.60 4.75
CA THR A 87 6.83 10.15 4.58
C THR A 87 7.68 9.61 5.72
N ALA A 88 7.35 8.41 6.19
CA ALA A 88 8.11 7.75 7.24
C ALA A 88 9.51 7.28 6.75
N PRO A 89 10.56 7.38 7.59
CA PRO A 89 11.87 6.80 7.29
C PRO A 89 11.79 5.30 6.98
N GLY A 90 12.51 4.83 5.95
CA GLY A 90 12.55 3.40 5.58
C GLY A 90 11.38 2.89 4.73
N LEU A 91 10.60 3.80 4.14
CA LEU A 91 9.56 3.49 3.14
C LEU A 91 10.10 3.05 1.78
N VAL A 92 11.41 3.22 1.52
CA VAL A 92 12.01 2.82 0.25
C VAL A 92 12.00 1.30 0.14
N ASP A 93 11.35 0.80 -0.90
CA ASP A 93 11.55 -0.57 -1.33
C ASP A 93 12.97 -0.68 -1.91
N SER A 94 13.66 -1.75 -1.52
CA SER A 94 14.90 -2.21 -2.16
C SER A 94 14.56 -3.38 -3.06
#